data_AF-A0A8I0N0X2-F1
#
_entry.id   AF-A0A8I0N0X2-F1
#
_cell.length_a   1.000
_cell.length_b   1.000
_cell.length_c   1.000
_cell.angle_alpha   90.00
_cell.angle_beta   90.00
_cell.angle_gamma   90.00
#
_symmetry.space_group_name_H-M   'P 1'
#
loop_
_entity.id
_entity.type
_entity.pdbx_description
1 polymer ?
#
loop_
_entity_poly.entity_id
_entity_poly.type
_entity_poly.pdbx_seq_one_letter_code
_entity_poly.pdbx_strand_id
1 'polypeptide(L)'
;MFFYCQNQQAKMDIFTQVNLCRFCEPELPLGAKPIIQGNSLSKILIIGQAPGLKAHNSRLPFNDPSGDRLRSWLAVERAQFYNPDLFAIMPMAFCYPGKGKSGDLAPKAVCAPKWHQQVFASLKQVSLTLLIGQYAQRYYLPQYSSVTDMVKAANYETQNMIPLPHPSPRNQIWLKKHNWFEECVIPQLQVKVRKALDGHEAAIIPI
;
A
#
# COMPACT_ATOMS: atom_id res chain seq x y z
N MET A 1 20.68 -32.45 -36.52
CA MET A 1 19.36 -32.03 -36.01
C MET A 1 19.38 -32.18 -34.49
N PHE A 2 19.95 -31.21 -33.78
CA PHE A 2 19.97 -31.20 -32.32
C PHE A 2 19.06 -30.06 -31.84
N PHE A 3 17.91 -30.44 -31.31
CA PHE A 3 16.99 -29.55 -30.59
C PHE A 3 17.69 -29.06 -29.32
N TYR A 4 18.00 -27.76 -29.26
CA TYR A 4 18.32 -27.09 -27.99
C TYR A 4 17.03 -26.90 -27.21
N CYS A 5 16.81 -27.74 -26.20
CA CYS A 5 15.82 -27.48 -25.16
C CYS A 5 16.33 -26.32 -24.30
N GLN A 6 15.94 -25.09 -24.62
CA GLN A 6 16.19 -23.94 -23.75
C GLN A 6 15.33 -24.09 -22.49
N ASN A 7 16.01 -24.41 -21.39
CA ASN A 7 15.47 -24.42 -20.04
C ASN A 7 15.16 -22.96 -19.63
N GLN A 8 13.96 -22.47 -19.96
CA GLN A 8 13.47 -21.20 -19.41
C GLN A 8 13.03 -21.43 -17.97
N GLN A 9 13.98 -21.28 -17.04
CA GLN A 9 13.63 -21.17 -15.63
C GLN A 9 12.94 -19.81 -15.44
N ALA A 10 11.61 -19.82 -15.33
CA ALA A 10 10.83 -18.60 -15.11
C ALA A 10 11.40 -17.86 -13.90
N LYS A 11 11.90 -16.63 -14.12
CA LYS A 11 12.43 -15.79 -13.05
C LYS A 11 11.29 -15.51 -12.08
N MET A 12 11.45 -15.97 -10.84
CA MET A 12 10.49 -15.75 -9.75
C MET A 12 10.11 -14.26 -9.66
N ASP A 13 8.81 -13.96 -9.59
CA ASP A 13 8.33 -12.59 -9.54
C ASP A 13 8.77 -11.87 -8.25
N ILE A 14 8.75 -10.54 -8.27
CA ILE A 14 9.26 -9.74 -7.16
C ILE A 14 8.42 -9.87 -5.88
N PHE A 15 7.10 -10.09 -5.99
CA PHE A 15 6.25 -10.25 -4.81
C PHE A 15 6.55 -11.58 -4.11
N THR A 16 6.78 -12.65 -4.88
CA THR A 16 7.24 -13.93 -4.35
C THR A 16 8.62 -13.81 -3.69
N GLN A 17 9.56 -13.08 -4.32
CA GLN A 17 10.87 -12.80 -3.71
C GLN A 17 10.75 -12.08 -2.36
N VAL A 18 9.89 -11.06 -2.26
CA VAL A 18 9.64 -10.33 -1.00
C VAL A 18 9.02 -11.26 0.05
N ASN A 19 8.04 -12.10 -0.32
CA ASN A 19 7.40 -13.05 0.60
C ASN A 19 8.38 -14.08 1.20
N LEU A 20 9.44 -14.42 0.46
CA LEU A 20 10.50 -15.32 0.91
C LEU A 20 11.62 -14.62 1.68
N CYS A 21 11.62 -13.29 1.78
CA CYS A 21 12.66 -12.54 2.47
C CYS A 21 12.72 -12.89 3.97
N ARG A 22 13.94 -13.12 4.47
CA ARG A 22 14.25 -13.35 5.90
C ARG A 22 15.26 -12.35 6.49
N PHE A 23 15.61 -11.31 5.74
CA PHE A 23 16.69 -10.38 6.08
C PHE A 23 16.58 -9.76 7.49
N CYS A 24 15.38 -9.37 7.92
CA CYS A 24 15.15 -8.75 9.23
C CYS A 24 14.73 -9.74 10.33
N GLU A 25 14.68 -11.05 10.05
CA GLU A 25 14.18 -12.07 10.97
C GLU A 25 14.81 -12.04 12.37
N PRO A 26 16.14 -11.88 12.53
CA PRO A 26 16.77 -11.85 13.86
C PRO A 26 16.25 -10.73 14.78
N GLU A 27 15.63 -9.70 14.23
CA GLU A 27 15.12 -8.55 14.97
C GLU A 27 13.59 -8.56 15.16
N LEU A 28 12.90 -9.61 14.70
CA LEU A 28 11.44 -9.70 14.72
C LEU A 28 10.96 -10.63 15.84
N PRO A 29 10.02 -10.18 16.70
CA PRO A 29 9.61 -10.97 17.86
C PRO A 29 8.81 -12.23 17.50
N LEU A 30 8.21 -12.27 16.30
CA LEU A 30 7.41 -13.40 15.80
C LEU A 30 7.99 -13.97 14.49
N GLY A 31 9.28 -13.73 14.24
CA GLY A 31 9.95 -14.15 13.01
C GLY A 31 9.51 -13.38 11.76
N ALA A 32 10.17 -13.69 10.64
CA ALA A 32 9.89 -13.04 9.37
C ALA A 32 8.65 -13.64 8.69
N LYS A 33 7.63 -12.81 8.55
CA LYS A 33 6.40 -13.11 7.80
C LYS A 33 6.05 -11.90 6.94
N PRO A 34 6.76 -11.68 5.82
CA PRO A 34 6.51 -10.55 4.94
C PRO A 34 5.08 -10.61 4.39
N ILE A 35 4.40 -9.48 4.38
CA ILE A 35 3.04 -9.31 3.86
C ILE A 35 3.09 -8.20 2.81
N ILE A 36 2.84 -8.59 1.56
CA ILE A 36 2.75 -7.72 0.40
C ILE A 36 1.68 -8.30 -0.54
N GLN A 37 1.00 -7.44 -1.29
CA GLN A 37 0.02 -7.82 -2.30
C GLN A 37 0.29 -7.03 -3.58
N GLY A 38 0.02 -7.63 -4.74
CA GLY A 38 0.05 -6.95 -6.03
C GLY A 38 0.67 -7.81 -7.12
N ASN A 39 0.64 -7.29 -8.33
CA ASN A 39 1.28 -7.85 -9.52
C ASN A 39 1.45 -6.74 -10.57
N SER A 40 1.86 -7.08 -11.79
CA SER A 40 2.06 -6.09 -12.87
C SER A 40 0.78 -5.41 -13.35
N LEU A 41 -0.40 -5.99 -13.06
CA LEU A 41 -1.71 -5.47 -13.47
C LEU A 41 -2.30 -4.47 -12.49
N SER A 42 -1.84 -4.45 -11.23
CA SER A 42 -2.30 -3.56 -10.17
C SER A 42 -2.45 -2.11 -10.67
N LYS A 43 -3.60 -1.49 -10.39
CA LYS A 43 -3.94 -0.12 -10.80
C LYS A 43 -3.65 0.93 -9.74
N ILE A 44 -3.82 0.55 -8.48
CA ILE A 44 -3.64 1.41 -7.32
C ILE A 44 -2.59 0.79 -6.41
N LEU A 45 -1.60 1.58 -6.00
CA LEU A 45 -0.59 1.19 -5.01
C LEU A 45 -0.90 1.85 -3.67
N ILE A 46 -1.01 1.05 -2.61
CA ILE A 46 -1.14 1.53 -1.23
C ILE A 46 0.18 1.31 -0.50
N ILE A 47 0.75 2.39 0.02
CA ILE A 47 1.97 2.36 0.85
C ILE A 47 1.60 2.67 2.29
N GLY A 48 1.53 1.63 3.12
CA GLY A 48 1.25 1.71 4.55
C GLY A 48 2.50 1.69 5.42
N GLN A 49 2.32 1.53 6.74
CA GLN A 49 3.43 1.47 7.69
C GLN A 49 4.05 0.07 7.76
N ALA A 50 3.40 -0.85 8.48
CA ALA A 50 3.80 -2.23 8.65
C ALA A 50 2.54 -3.05 8.99
N PRO A 51 2.53 -4.37 8.76
CA PRO A 51 1.41 -5.20 9.22
C PRO A 51 1.36 -5.21 10.75
N GLY A 52 0.16 -5.11 11.32
CA GLY A 52 -0.08 -5.35 12.73
C GLY A 52 -0.20 -6.84 13.07
N LEU A 53 -0.42 -7.17 14.35
CA LEU A 53 -0.51 -8.56 14.82
C LEU A 53 -1.61 -9.38 14.12
N LYS A 54 -2.79 -8.78 13.87
CA LYS A 54 -3.88 -9.47 13.15
C LYS A 54 -3.47 -9.84 11.72
N ALA A 55 -2.86 -8.90 11.00
CA ALA A 55 -2.35 -9.14 9.65
C ALA A 55 -1.23 -10.18 9.65
N HIS A 56 -0.30 -10.14 10.63
CA HIS A 56 0.71 -11.18 10.82
C HIS A 56 0.05 -12.56 10.93
N ASN A 57 -0.96 -12.72 11.77
CA ASN A 57 -1.63 -14.01 11.95
C ASN A 57 -2.37 -14.45 10.67
N SER A 58 -3.12 -13.56 10.02
CA SER A 58 -3.95 -13.91 8.86
C SER A 58 -3.26 -13.87 7.50
N ARG A 59 -2.03 -13.35 7.41
CA ARG A 59 -1.31 -13.02 6.15
C ARG A 59 -2.05 -12.05 5.22
N LEU A 60 -3.05 -11.34 5.74
CA LEU A 60 -3.88 -10.45 4.94
C LEU A 60 -3.65 -9.00 5.37
N PRO A 61 -3.16 -8.11 4.48
CA PRO A 61 -2.94 -6.71 4.82
C PRO A 61 -4.28 -6.02 5.13
N PHE A 62 -4.27 -5.04 6.04
CA PHE A 62 -5.48 -4.27 6.40
C PHE A 62 -6.71 -5.13 6.74
N ASN A 63 -6.49 -6.31 7.36
CA ASN A 63 -7.57 -7.17 7.83
C ASN A 63 -7.96 -6.82 9.28
N ASP A 64 -8.23 -5.54 9.51
CA ASP A 64 -8.58 -4.96 10.80
C ASP A 64 -9.48 -3.72 10.61
N PRO A 65 -10.00 -3.11 11.69
CA PRO A 65 -10.87 -1.94 11.58
C PRO A 65 -10.27 -0.73 10.85
N SER A 66 -8.94 -0.60 10.82
CA SER A 66 -8.29 0.45 10.03
C SER A 66 -8.43 0.17 8.54
N GLY A 67 -8.41 -1.11 8.14
CA GLY A 67 -8.70 -1.53 6.78
C GLY A 67 -10.16 -1.35 6.37
N ASP A 68 -11.11 -1.60 7.27
CA ASP A 68 -12.53 -1.32 7.02
C ASP A 68 -12.75 0.17 6.74
N ARG A 69 -12.16 1.02 7.58
CA ARG A 69 -12.21 2.48 7.38
C ARG A 69 -11.53 2.90 6.08
N LEU A 70 -10.38 2.33 5.75
CA LEU A 70 -9.70 2.63 4.49
C LEU A 70 -10.57 2.28 3.28
N ARG A 71 -11.17 1.09 3.25
CA ARG A 71 -12.09 0.70 2.17
C ARG A 71 -13.28 1.65 2.05
N SER A 72 -13.85 2.10 3.18
CA SER A 72 -14.91 3.10 3.21
C SER A 72 -14.44 4.44 2.62
N TRP A 73 -13.26 4.93 2.99
CA TRP A 73 -12.67 6.15 2.41
C TRP A 73 -12.47 6.05 0.90
N LEU A 74 -12.06 4.88 0.41
CA LEU A 74 -11.83 4.64 -1.02
C LEU A 74 -13.12 4.33 -1.80
N ALA A 75 -14.25 4.11 -1.10
CA ALA A 75 -15.51 3.62 -1.67
C ALA A 75 -15.33 2.35 -2.52
N VAL A 76 -14.57 1.37 -1.98
CA VAL A 76 -14.36 0.08 -2.64
C VAL A 76 -14.81 -1.08 -1.79
N GLU A 77 -15.27 -2.12 -2.45
CA GLU A 77 -15.65 -3.36 -1.79
C GLU A 77 -14.42 -4.15 -1.32
N ARG A 78 -14.66 -5.06 -0.37
CA ARG A 78 -13.61 -5.96 0.12
C ARG A 78 -13.00 -6.80 -1.00
N ALA A 79 -13.83 -7.30 -1.93
CA ALA A 79 -13.37 -8.11 -3.07
C ALA A 79 -12.44 -7.30 -3.99
N GLN A 80 -12.80 -6.04 -4.29
CA GLN A 80 -11.94 -5.15 -5.09
C GLN A 80 -10.62 -4.87 -4.37
N PHE A 81 -10.66 -4.52 -3.08
CA PHE A 81 -9.47 -4.19 -2.29
C PHE A 81 -8.44 -5.33 -2.20
N TYR A 82 -8.92 -6.59 -2.21
CA TYR A 82 -8.06 -7.77 -2.16
C TYR A 82 -7.82 -8.41 -3.54
N ASN A 83 -8.27 -7.78 -4.63
CA ASN A 83 -7.91 -8.19 -5.97
C ASN A 83 -6.50 -7.62 -6.31
N PRO A 84 -5.48 -8.47 -6.52
CA PRO A 84 -4.12 -8.02 -6.84
C PRO A 84 -4.03 -7.31 -8.19
N ASP A 85 -4.97 -7.51 -9.12
CA ASP A 85 -5.01 -6.79 -10.40
C ASP A 85 -5.50 -5.35 -10.22
N LEU A 86 -6.19 -5.05 -9.12
CA LEU A 86 -6.67 -3.69 -8.82
C LEU A 86 -5.76 -3.00 -7.82
N PHE A 87 -5.39 -3.68 -6.73
CA PHE A 87 -4.64 -3.09 -5.62
C PHE A 87 -3.33 -3.85 -5.34
N ALA A 88 -2.23 -3.11 -5.45
CA ALA A 88 -0.98 -3.46 -4.81
C ALA A 88 -0.92 -2.83 -3.40
N ILE A 89 -0.42 -3.58 -2.41
CA ILE A 89 -0.25 -3.11 -1.04
C ILE A 89 1.19 -3.40 -0.61
N MET A 90 1.98 -2.33 -0.47
CA MET A 90 3.41 -2.36 -0.18
C MET A 90 3.70 -1.51 1.08
N PRO A 91 3.69 -2.10 2.29
CA PRO A 91 4.01 -1.36 3.51
C PRO A 91 5.51 -1.00 3.58
N MET A 92 5.85 0.08 4.30
CA MET A 92 7.25 0.50 4.56
C MET A 92 8.11 -0.59 5.21
N ALA A 93 7.51 -1.45 6.04
CA ALA A 93 8.09 -2.72 6.47
C ALA A 93 7.12 -3.86 6.24
N PHE A 94 7.61 -4.97 5.68
CA PHE A 94 6.75 -6.10 5.30
C PHE A 94 6.39 -7.03 6.45
N CYS A 95 7.11 -6.98 7.58
CA CYS A 95 6.89 -7.86 8.72
C CYS A 95 6.36 -7.09 9.94
N TYR A 96 5.69 -7.81 10.84
CA TYR A 96 5.22 -7.24 12.10
C TYR A 96 6.39 -6.85 13.00
N PRO A 97 6.56 -5.56 13.34
CA PRO A 97 7.77 -5.10 14.04
C PRO A 97 7.72 -5.37 15.55
N GLY A 98 6.59 -5.84 16.10
CA GLY A 98 6.39 -6.04 17.53
C GLY A 98 5.49 -5.00 18.18
N LYS A 99 5.23 -5.19 19.47
CA LYS A 99 4.38 -4.32 20.29
C LYS A 99 5.22 -3.32 21.08
N GLY A 100 4.90 -2.04 20.97
CA GLY A 100 5.40 -0.96 21.81
C GLY A 100 4.37 -0.49 22.84
N LYS A 101 4.74 0.52 23.64
CA LYS A 101 3.91 1.05 24.74
C LYS A 101 2.53 1.52 24.28
N SER A 102 2.52 2.30 23.19
CA SER A 102 1.31 2.94 22.71
C SER A 102 0.71 2.20 21.53
N GLY A 103 1.28 1.12 20.98
CA GLY A 103 0.92 0.59 19.65
C GLY A 103 1.84 -0.51 19.16
N ASP A 104 1.78 -0.77 17.86
CA ASP A 104 2.83 -1.55 17.21
C ASP A 104 4.06 -0.65 17.03
N LEU A 105 5.26 -1.25 17.01
CA LEU A 105 6.51 -0.52 16.82
C LEU A 105 6.59 0.11 15.41
N ALA A 106 7.49 1.07 15.26
CA ALA A 106 7.75 1.70 13.97
C ALA A 106 8.21 0.66 12.91
N PRO A 107 7.92 0.90 11.61
CA PRO A 107 8.41 0.05 10.54
C PRO A 107 9.96 0.02 10.53
N LYS A 108 10.53 -1.16 10.31
CA LYS A 108 11.97 -1.36 10.15
C LYS A 108 12.47 -0.64 8.89
N ALA A 109 13.47 0.22 9.02
CA ALA A 109 13.98 1.05 7.92
C ALA A 109 14.62 0.24 6.77
N VAL A 110 15.07 -1.00 7.03
CA VAL A 110 15.80 -1.82 6.06
C VAL A 110 14.95 -2.32 4.88
N CYS A 111 13.63 -2.41 5.04
CA CYS A 111 12.77 -3.03 4.02
C CYS A 111 12.66 -2.16 2.76
N ALA A 112 12.46 -0.85 2.93
CA ALA A 112 12.23 0.05 1.80
C ALA A 112 13.43 0.16 0.85
N PRO A 113 14.67 0.46 1.31
CA PRO A 113 15.85 0.49 0.44
C PRO A 113 16.14 -0.86 -0.25
N LYS A 114 15.77 -1.97 0.39
CA LYS A 114 16.02 -3.31 -0.14
C LYS A 114 15.07 -3.69 -1.28
N TRP A 115 13.80 -3.31 -1.18
CA TRP A 115 12.75 -3.91 -2.03
C TRP A 115 11.87 -2.90 -2.77
N HIS A 116 11.63 -1.69 -2.23
CA HIS A 116 10.59 -0.81 -2.78
C HIS A 116 10.85 -0.44 -4.24
N GLN A 117 12.08 -0.11 -4.61
CA GLN A 117 12.41 0.24 -5.99
C GLN A 117 12.10 -0.91 -6.97
N GLN A 118 12.41 -2.15 -6.58
CA GLN A 118 12.20 -3.33 -7.42
C GLN A 118 10.70 -3.64 -7.55
N VAL A 119 9.94 -3.54 -6.45
CA VAL A 119 8.48 -3.70 -6.47
C VAL A 119 7.86 -2.61 -7.33
N PHE A 120 8.21 -1.35 -7.11
CA PHE A 120 7.69 -0.21 -7.87
C PHE A 120 7.97 -0.36 -9.37
N ALA A 121 9.18 -0.79 -9.74
CA ALA A 121 9.54 -1.04 -11.13
C ALA A 121 8.72 -2.18 -11.78
N SER A 122 8.15 -3.10 -11.00
CA SER A 122 7.29 -4.18 -11.51
C SER A 122 5.82 -3.78 -11.74
N LEU A 123 5.37 -2.71 -11.08
CA LEU A 123 4.00 -2.22 -11.10
C LEU A 123 3.70 -1.40 -12.36
N LYS A 124 3.48 -2.08 -13.49
CA LYS A 124 3.40 -1.44 -14.82
C LYS A 124 2.13 -0.63 -15.06
N GLN A 125 1.07 -0.93 -14.33
CA GLN A 125 -0.26 -0.38 -14.57
C GLN A 125 -0.73 0.57 -13.46
N VAL A 126 0.13 0.87 -12.47
CA VAL A 126 -0.22 1.75 -11.37
C VAL A 126 -0.30 3.19 -11.86
N SER A 127 -1.49 3.79 -11.72
CA SER A 127 -1.76 5.19 -12.06
C SER A 127 -2.03 6.05 -10.82
N LEU A 128 -2.27 5.43 -9.66
CA LEU A 128 -2.52 6.09 -8.38
C LEU A 128 -1.73 5.41 -7.25
N THR A 129 -0.97 6.19 -6.49
CA THR A 129 -0.28 5.75 -5.26
C THR A 129 -0.84 6.48 -4.06
N LEU A 130 -1.20 5.75 -3.00
CA LEU A 130 -1.71 6.27 -1.74
C LEU A 130 -0.65 6.13 -0.65
N LEU A 131 -0.19 7.25 -0.08
CA LEU A 131 0.81 7.27 0.99
C LEU A 131 0.13 7.41 2.36
N ILE A 132 0.01 6.30 3.09
CA ILE A 132 -0.76 6.25 4.34
C ILE A 132 0.12 6.51 5.56
N GLY A 133 -0.08 7.67 6.17
CA GLY A 133 0.57 8.10 7.39
C GLY A 133 2.02 8.55 7.22
N GLN A 134 2.60 9.01 8.33
CA GLN A 134 3.86 9.75 8.34
C GLN A 134 5.06 9.00 7.73
N TYR A 135 5.16 7.68 7.90
CA TYR A 135 6.34 6.93 7.46
C TYR A 135 6.41 6.84 5.94
N ALA A 136 5.28 6.55 5.29
CA ALA A 136 5.19 6.53 3.84
C ALA A 136 5.40 7.93 3.27
N GLN A 137 4.73 8.94 3.84
CA GLN A 137 4.83 10.32 3.37
C GLN A 137 6.25 10.89 3.53
N ARG A 138 6.90 10.70 4.67
CA ARG A 138 8.27 11.17 4.91
C ARG A 138 9.30 10.52 3.98
N TYR A 139 9.07 9.27 3.57
CA TYR A 139 9.99 8.57 2.67
C TYR A 139 9.82 9.03 1.22
N TYR A 140 8.59 9.22 0.76
CA TYR A 140 8.30 9.47 -0.65
C TYR A 140 8.12 10.94 -1.02
N LEU A 141 7.89 11.83 -0.06
CA LEU A 141 7.69 13.27 -0.29
C LEU A 141 8.89 14.06 0.25
N PRO A 142 9.81 14.55 -0.60
CA PRO A 142 10.95 15.36 -0.17
C PRO A 142 10.57 16.60 0.65
N GLN A 143 9.38 17.16 0.40
CA GLN A 143 8.81 18.33 1.06
C GLN A 143 7.99 18.02 2.33
N TYR A 144 8.07 16.79 2.86
CA TYR A 144 7.28 16.38 4.01
C TYR A 144 7.49 17.30 5.24
N SER A 145 6.40 17.92 5.71
CA SER A 145 6.37 18.68 6.98
C SER A 145 5.59 17.93 8.06
N SER A 146 4.31 17.67 7.82
CA SER A 146 3.41 16.93 8.69
C SER A 146 2.33 16.22 7.89
N VAL A 147 1.72 15.18 8.46
CA VAL A 147 0.60 14.47 7.81
C VAL A 147 -0.53 15.42 7.46
N THR A 148 -0.89 16.33 8.36
CA THR A 148 -1.97 17.29 8.14
C THR A 148 -1.67 18.19 6.94
N ASP A 149 -0.46 18.76 6.89
CA ASP A 149 -0.10 19.71 5.83
C ASP A 149 0.00 19.01 4.48
N MET A 150 0.58 17.81 4.44
CA MET A 150 0.66 17.04 3.19
C MET A 150 -0.73 16.70 2.67
N VAL A 151 -1.64 16.27 3.53
CA VAL A 151 -3.03 15.94 3.14
C VAL A 151 -3.79 17.19 2.67
N LYS A 152 -3.59 18.34 3.31
CA LYS A 152 -4.22 19.62 2.93
C LYS A 152 -3.67 20.19 1.62
N ALA A 153 -2.36 20.10 1.41
CA ALA A 153 -1.67 20.70 0.26
C ALA A 153 -1.77 19.82 -1.01
N ALA A 154 -2.20 18.57 -0.87
CA ALA A 154 -2.34 17.67 -2.00
C ALA A 154 -3.39 18.18 -3.00
N ASN A 155 -3.04 18.13 -4.28
CA ASN A 155 -3.98 18.36 -5.36
C ASN A 155 -4.53 17.01 -5.83
N TYR A 156 -5.73 16.69 -5.38
CA TYR A 156 -6.40 15.41 -5.66
C TYR A 156 -6.82 15.26 -7.13
N GLU A 157 -6.86 16.34 -7.91
CA GLU A 157 -7.14 16.28 -9.34
C GLU A 157 -5.91 15.86 -10.13
N THR A 158 -4.76 16.51 -9.89
CA THR A 158 -3.58 16.40 -10.77
C THR A 158 -2.47 15.50 -10.25
N GLN A 159 -2.29 15.37 -8.93
CA GLN A 159 -1.22 14.54 -8.39
C GLN A 159 -1.61 13.06 -8.42
N ASN A 160 -0.67 12.16 -8.71
CA ASN A 160 -0.92 10.70 -8.71
C ASN A 160 -0.36 10.01 -7.46
N MET A 161 0.28 10.76 -6.56
CA MET A 161 0.76 10.28 -5.27
C MET A 161 0.05 11.07 -4.17
N ILE A 162 -0.96 10.46 -3.57
CA ILE A 162 -1.90 11.13 -2.67
C ILE A 162 -1.56 10.77 -1.22
N PRO A 163 -1.15 11.75 -0.38
CA PRO A 163 -0.97 11.53 1.05
C PRO A 163 -2.31 11.40 1.76
N LEU A 164 -2.42 10.41 2.65
CA LEU A 164 -3.59 10.20 3.50
C LEU A 164 -3.16 10.02 4.96
N PRO A 165 -3.98 10.45 5.94
CA PRO A 165 -3.74 10.10 7.33
C PRO A 165 -3.87 8.58 7.55
N HIS A 166 -3.35 8.07 8.67
CA HIS A 166 -3.57 6.65 8.98
C HIS A 166 -5.04 6.43 9.40
N PRO A 167 -5.74 5.40 8.87
CA PRO A 167 -7.14 5.10 9.19
C PRO A 167 -7.33 4.45 10.57
N SER A 168 -6.35 4.57 11.48
CA SER A 168 -6.41 3.91 12.79
C SER A 168 -7.51 4.53 13.65
N PRO A 169 -8.21 3.75 14.50
CA PRO A 169 -9.11 4.29 15.52
C PRO A 169 -8.45 5.36 16.40
N ARG A 170 -7.13 5.30 16.59
CA ARG A 170 -6.36 6.29 17.36
C ARG A 170 -6.37 7.68 16.73
N ASN A 171 -6.64 7.76 15.43
CA ASN A 171 -6.68 9.01 14.72
C ASN A 171 -8.07 9.68 14.79
N GLN A 172 -9.00 9.18 15.62
CA GLN A 172 -10.35 9.74 15.74
C GLN A 172 -10.35 11.20 16.20
N ILE A 173 -9.47 11.56 17.13
CA ILE A 173 -9.35 12.94 17.60
C ILE A 173 -8.88 13.86 16.46
N TRP A 174 -7.96 13.38 15.63
CA TRP A 174 -7.50 14.12 14.45
C TRP A 174 -8.66 14.33 13.48
N LEU A 175 -9.42 13.28 13.15
CA LEU A 175 -10.57 13.37 12.24
C LEU A 175 -11.60 14.39 12.72
N LYS A 176 -11.97 14.36 14.01
CA LYS A 176 -12.90 15.34 14.62
C LYS A 176 -12.40 16.80 14.59
N LYS A 177 -11.08 17.00 14.58
CA LYS A 177 -10.48 18.35 14.47
C LYS A 177 -10.31 18.81 13.02
N HIS A 178 -10.47 17.90 12.06
CA HIS A 178 -10.17 18.11 10.65
C HIS A 178 -11.33 17.58 9.79
N ASN A 179 -12.57 18.02 10.07
CA ASN A 179 -13.78 17.54 9.39
C ASN A 179 -13.72 17.72 7.86
N TRP A 180 -12.98 18.73 7.37
CA TRP A 180 -12.68 18.93 5.95
C TRP A 180 -12.06 17.69 5.27
N PHE A 181 -11.43 16.78 6.02
CA PHE A 181 -10.93 15.54 5.46
C PHE A 181 -12.10 14.67 4.97
N GLU A 182 -13.11 14.45 5.79
CA GLU A 182 -14.28 13.65 5.41
C GLU A 182 -15.19 14.40 4.44
N GLU A 183 -15.37 15.71 4.63
CA GLU A 183 -16.28 16.53 3.83
C GLU A 183 -15.71 16.89 2.44
N CYS A 184 -14.40 17.15 2.33
CA CYS A 184 -13.80 17.67 1.11
C CYS A 184 -12.80 16.68 0.47
N VAL A 185 -11.97 16.00 1.26
CA VAL A 185 -10.92 15.12 0.71
C VAL A 185 -11.47 13.77 0.27
N ILE A 186 -12.31 13.12 1.08
CA ILE A 186 -12.84 11.80 0.76
C ILE A 186 -13.63 11.77 -0.56
N PRO A 187 -14.53 12.72 -0.87
CA PRO A 187 -15.21 12.73 -2.16
C PRO A 187 -14.25 12.83 -3.37
N GLN A 188 -13.23 13.70 -3.29
CA GLN A 188 -12.23 13.83 -4.34
C GLN A 188 -11.37 12.56 -4.49
N LEU A 189 -11.00 11.94 -3.37
CA LEU A 189 -10.27 10.68 -3.34
C LEU A 189 -11.08 9.56 -4.03
N GLN A 190 -12.38 9.46 -3.75
CA GLN A 190 -13.26 8.45 -4.34
C GLN A 190 -13.39 8.62 -5.86
N VAL A 191 -13.51 9.86 -6.35
CA VAL A 191 -13.48 10.16 -7.80
C VAL A 191 -12.18 9.68 -8.42
N LYS A 192 -11.05 9.92 -7.76
CA LYS A 192 -9.74 9.53 -8.26
C LYS A 192 -9.53 8.02 -8.26
N VAL A 193 -9.95 7.34 -7.19
CA VAL A 193 -9.93 5.87 -7.09
C VAL A 193 -10.76 5.26 -8.22
N ARG A 194 -11.98 5.76 -8.43
CA ARG A 194 -12.85 5.29 -9.51
C ARG A 194 -12.18 5.45 -10.88
N LYS A 195 -11.63 6.63 -11.20
CA LYS A 195 -10.88 6.85 -12.45
C LYS A 195 -9.70 5.89 -12.63
N ALA A 196 -8.97 5.57 -11.56
CA ALA A 196 -7.84 4.64 -11.61
C ALA A 196 -8.29 3.19 -11.86
N LEU A 197 -9.47 2.80 -11.37
CA LEU A 197 -10.07 1.48 -11.60
C LEU A 197 -10.71 1.37 -12.99
N ASP A 198 -11.42 2.40 -13.44
CA ASP A 198 -12.22 2.42 -14.68
C ASP A 198 -11.36 2.62 -15.95
N GLY A 199 -10.16 3.18 -15.82
CA GLY A 199 -9.27 3.56 -16.93
C GLY A 199 -8.80 2.42 -17.85
N HIS A 200 -9.43 1.25 -17.80
CA HIS A 200 -9.23 0.10 -18.69
C HIS A 200 -10.53 -0.52 -19.27
N GLU A 201 -11.74 -0.08 -18.88
CA GLU A 201 -12.95 -0.50 -19.62
C GLU A 201 -12.96 0.05 -21.06
N ALA A 202 -12.29 1.17 -21.31
CA ALA A 202 -12.15 1.75 -22.65
C ALA A 202 -11.18 1.01 -23.60
N ALA A 203 -10.52 -0.06 -23.15
CA ALA A 203 -9.59 -0.85 -23.98
C ALA A 203 -10.21 -2.13 -24.57
N ILE A 204 -11.50 -2.39 -24.31
CA ILE A 204 -12.23 -3.50 -24.92
C ILE A 204 -13.43 -2.91 -25.67
N ILE A 205 -13.18 -2.36 -26.86
CA ILE A 205 -14.19 -2.28 -27.91
C ILE A 205 -14.00 -3.56 -28.74
N PRO A 206 -14.84 -4.59 -28.62
CA PRO A 206 -14.93 -5.58 -29.68
C PRO A 206 -15.56 -4.91 -30.90
N ILE A 207 -14.85 -4.96 -32.02
CA ILE A 207 -15.41 -4.76 -33.37
C ILE A 207 -16.40 -5.90 -33.64
#